data_AF-A0AAE1KBH5-F1
#
_entry.id   AF-A0AAE1KBH5-F1
#
_cell.length_a   1.000
_cell.length_b   1.000
_cell.length_c   1.000
_cell.angle_alpha   90.00
_cell.angle_beta   90.00
_cell.angle_gamma   90.00
#
_symmetry.space_group_name_H-M   'P 1'
#
loop_
_entity.id
_entity.type
_entity.pdbx_description
1 polymer ?
#
loop_
_entity_poly.entity_id
_entity_poly.type
_entity_poly.pdbx_seq_one_letter_code
_entity_poly.pdbx_strand_id
1 'polypeptide(L)'
;MTEWKRKLAETGVPPESVGWAAFERTHSRQSEGSDEREWINSRAHTVAENYTKLSQERDSQRETDPSSSVCDNDSLFIQAAGGFDKKGRVFGYGAAASRLKPTKRSSSDIEDVSADEMKKMKALTAQMTQEQERMLEEQEKMRQMMIQE
;
A
#
# COMPACT_ATOMS: atom_id res chain seq x y z
N MET A 1 -19.29 9.32 -24.91
CA MET A 1 -18.54 9.92 -23.77
C MET A 1 -19.09 9.25 -22.50
N THR A 2 -18.26 8.57 -21.71
CA THR A 2 -18.73 7.77 -20.56
C THR A 2 -19.12 8.66 -19.37
N GLU A 3 -20.17 8.33 -18.62
CA GLU A 3 -20.73 9.18 -17.55
C GLU A 3 -19.71 9.63 -16.50
N TRP A 4 -18.74 8.78 -16.18
CA TRP A 4 -17.67 9.13 -15.25
C TRP A 4 -16.76 10.24 -15.77
N LYS A 5 -16.60 10.39 -17.10
CA LYS A 5 -15.84 11.50 -17.72
C LYS A 5 -16.60 12.83 -17.62
N ARG A 6 -17.94 12.79 -17.67
CA ARG A 6 -18.79 13.97 -17.46
C ARG A 6 -18.70 14.43 -16.01
N LYS A 7 -18.82 13.50 -15.06
CA LYS A 7 -18.62 13.78 -13.63
C LYS A 7 -17.23 14.31 -13.28
N LEU A 8 -16.17 13.84 -13.96
CA LEU A 8 -14.82 14.37 -13.76
C LEU A 8 -14.62 15.79 -14.31
N ALA A 9 -15.36 16.16 -15.36
CA ALA A 9 -15.29 17.50 -15.96
C ALA A 9 -16.10 18.54 -15.18
N GLU A 10 -17.19 18.11 -14.54
CA GLU A 10 -18.05 18.97 -13.70
C GLU A 10 -17.42 19.33 -12.35
N THR A 11 -16.40 18.59 -11.89
CA THR A 11 -15.79 18.79 -10.55
C THR A 11 -14.69 19.85 -10.50
N GLY A 12 -14.27 20.43 -11.64
CA GLY A 12 -13.24 21.47 -11.69
C GLY A 12 -11.84 21.01 -11.25
N VAL A 13 -11.63 19.71 -11.14
CA VAL A 13 -10.37 19.12 -10.66
C VAL A 13 -9.42 18.95 -11.86
N PRO A 14 -8.23 19.58 -11.83
CA PRO A 14 -7.27 19.41 -12.90
C PRO A 14 -6.85 17.93 -13.01
N PRO A 15 -6.56 17.43 -14.22
CA PRO A 15 -6.19 16.04 -14.50
C PRO A 15 -4.86 15.60 -13.86
N GLU A 16 -4.31 16.41 -12.96
CA GLU A 16 -3.06 16.24 -12.22
C GLU A 16 -3.32 15.74 -10.79
N SER A 17 -4.55 15.78 -10.27
CA SER A 17 -4.89 15.28 -8.92
C SER A 17 -5.70 13.96 -8.96
N VAL A 18 -5.22 12.98 -9.71
CA VAL A 18 -6.00 11.77 -10.07
C VAL A 18 -5.84 10.61 -9.07
N GLY A 19 -5.00 10.77 -8.05
CA GLY A 19 -4.80 9.80 -6.98
C GLY A 19 -5.92 9.82 -5.93
N TRP A 20 -5.53 9.85 -4.65
CA TRP A 20 -6.43 9.73 -3.51
C TRP A 20 -7.65 10.67 -3.55
N ALA A 21 -7.47 11.95 -3.89
CA ALA A 21 -8.55 12.94 -3.89
C ALA A 21 -9.66 12.66 -4.92
N ALA A 22 -9.31 12.11 -6.09
CA ALA A 22 -10.29 11.71 -7.09
C ALA A 22 -11.00 10.41 -6.66
N PHE A 23 -10.24 9.48 -6.09
CA PHE A 23 -10.76 8.24 -5.55
C PHE A 23 -11.80 8.49 -4.46
N GLU A 24 -11.48 9.34 -3.49
CA GLU A 24 -12.38 9.71 -2.40
C GLU A 24 -13.73 10.22 -2.92
N ARG A 25 -13.73 11.17 -3.88
CA ARG A 25 -14.98 11.73 -4.41
C ARG A 25 -15.80 10.75 -5.24
N THR A 26 -15.15 9.78 -5.89
CA THR A 26 -15.83 8.86 -6.82
C THR A 26 -16.25 7.55 -6.17
N HIS A 27 -15.60 7.18 -5.06
CA HIS A 27 -15.77 5.90 -4.37
C HIS A 27 -16.27 6.05 -2.93
N SER A 28 -16.62 7.27 -2.50
CA SER A 28 -17.38 7.52 -1.28
C SER A 28 -18.59 8.40 -1.54
N ARG A 29 -19.55 8.34 -0.61
CA ARG A 29 -20.63 9.29 -0.46
C ARG A 29 -20.52 9.89 0.93
N GLN A 30 -20.85 11.16 1.05
CA GLN A 30 -21.01 11.75 2.37
C GLN A 30 -22.33 11.23 2.95
N SER A 31 -22.27 10.63 4.13
CA SER A 31 -23.47 10.18 4.82
C SER A 31 -24.27 11.41 5.28
N GLU A 32 -25.57 11.44 5.01
CA GLU A 32 -26.41 12.55 5.46
C GLU A 32 -26.45 12.56 6.99
N GLY A 33 -25.94 13.63 7.60
CA GLY A 33 -25.94 13.82 9.05
C GLY A 33 -24.75 13.22 9.81
N SER A 34 -23.70 12.75 9.10
CA SER A 34 -22.44 12.32 9.72
C SER A 34 -21.24 12.88 8.96
N ASP A 35 -20.15 13.14 9.67
CA ASP A 35 -18.84 13.45 9.08
C ASP A 35 -18.18 12.20 8.45
N GLU A 36 -18.80 11.02 8.63
CA GLU A 36 -18.31 9.77 8.07
C GLU A 36 -18.67 9.61 6.58
N ARG A 37 -17.68 9.14 5.83
CA ARG A 37 -17.83 8.77 4.42
C ARG A 37 -18.26 7.32 4.30
N GLU A 38 -19.34 7.09 3.57
CA GLU A 38 -19.79 5.76 3.20
C GLU A 38 -19.10 5.33 1.90
N TRP A 39 -18.31 4.26 1.95
CA TRP A 39 -17.61 3.73 0.80
C TRP A 39 -18.54 2.90 -0.08
N ILE A 40 -18.47 3.10 -1.41
CA ILE A 40 -19.43 2.50 -2.35
C ILE A 40 -19.36 0.96 -2.43
N ASN A 41 -18.28 0.34 -1.95
CA ASN A 41 -18.11 -1.11 -1.84
C ASN A 41 -16.96 -1.47 -0.89
N SER A 42 -16.88 -2.75 -0.50
CA SER A 42 -15.85 -3.28 0.41
C SER A 42 -14.42 -3.06 -0.09
N ARG A 43 -14.19 -3.16 -1.41
CA ARG A 43 -12.86 -2.91 -1.97
C ARG A 43 -12.44 -1.45 -1.79
N ALA A 44 -13.37 -0.50 -1.97
CA ALA A 44 -13.09 0.90 -1.76
C ALA A 44 -12.78 1.21 -0.30
N HIS A 45 -13.51 0.58 0.62
CA HIS A 45 -13.24 0.65 2.06
C HIS A 45 -11.82 0.17 2.39
N THR A 46 -11.42 -1.02 1.91
CA THR A 46 -10.08 -1.55 2.17
C THR A 46 -8.97 -0.64 1.64
N VAL A 47 -9.14 -0.09 0.44
CA VAL A 47 -8.16 0.85 -0.13
C VAL A 47 -8.07 2.12 0.71
N ALA A 48 -9.20 2.60 1.24
CA ALA A 48 -9.21 3.75 2.11
C ALA A 48 -8.51 3.52 3.46
N GLU A 49 -8.80 2.39 4.11
CA GLU A 49 -8.12 2.01 5.36
C GLU A 49 -6.61 1.87 5.15
N ASN A 50 -6.20 1.23 4.05
CA ASN A 50 -4.79 1.05 3.73
C ASN A 50 -4.09 2.39 3.47
N TYR A 51 -4.74 3.30 2.73
CA TYR A 51 -4.18 4.62 2.46
C TYR A 51 -3.99 5.42 3.75
N THR A 52 -4.99 5.42 4.64
CA THR A 52 -4.91 6.10 5.94
C THR A 52 -3.75 5.55 6.78
N LYS A 53 -3.62 4.22 6.87
CA LYS A 53 -2.52 3.58 7.60
C LYS A 53 -1.15 3.97 7.04
N LEU A 54 -0.98 3.88 5.73
CA LEU A 54 0.28 4.22 5.07
C LEU A 54 0.61 5.72 5.21
N SER A 55 -0.40 6.60 5.19
CA SER A 55 -0.19 8.03 5.37
C SER A 55 0.26 8.33 6.80
N GLN A 56 -0.37 7.71 7.79
CA GLN A 56 0.03 7.84 9.19
C GLN A 56 1.46 7.33 9.42
N GLU A 57 1.80 6.17 8.86
CA GLU A 57 3.15 5.61 8.96
C GLU A 57 4.20 6.53 8.33
N ARG A 58 3.92 7.07 7.14
CA ARG A 58 4.78 8.07 6.49
C ARG A 58 4.98 9.30 7.37
N ASP A 59 3.91 9.79 7.99
CA ASP A 59 3.96 10.99 8.83
C ASP A 59 4.77 10.73 10.11
N SER A 60 4.59 9.57 10.75
CA SER A 60 5.42 9.13 11.89
C SER A 60 6.90 8.93 11.52
N GLN A 61 7.19 8.41 10.32
CA GLN A 61 8.56 8.28 9.83
C GLN A 61 9.21 9.63 9.56
N ARG A 62 8.45 10.62 9.06
CA ARG A 62 8.94 12.00 8.88
C ARG A 62 9.29 12.69 10.18
N GLU A 63 8.56 12.41 11.25
CA GLU A 63 8.84 12.96 12.58
C GLU A 63 10.14 12.41 13.18
N THR A 64 10.48 11.16 12.85
CA THR A 64 11.67 10.47 13.39
C THR A 64 12.91 10.61 12.51
N ASP A 65 12.76 10.71 11.19
CA ASP A 65 13.85 10.96 10.25
C ASP A 65 13.42 11.91 9.11
N PRO A 66 13.79 13.20 9.18
CA PRO A 66 13.46 14.18 8.14
C PRO A 66 14.22 13.96 6.83
N SER A 67 15.20 13.06 6.78
CA SER A 67 15.92 12.67 5.56
C SER A 67 15.28 11.49 4.82
N SER A 68 14.29 10.84 5.43
CA SER A 68 13.51 9.75 4.82
C SER A 68 12.91 10.20 3.48
N SER A 69 13.18 9.43 2.43
CA SER A 69 12.74 9.71 1.08
C SER A 69 11.23 9.89 1.04
N VAL A 70 10.78 11.06 0.59
CA VAL A 70 9.36 11.45 0.55
C VAL A 70 8.61 10.54 -0.42
N CYS A 71 7.89 9.55 0.11
CA CYS A 71 6.89 8.82 -0.66
C CYS A 71 5.77 9.80 -1.02
N ASP A 72 5.58 10.04 -2.31
CA ASP A 72 4.52 10.91 -2.82
C ASP A 72 3.14 10.26 -2.63
N ASN A 73 2.11 11.11 -2.51
CA ASN A 73 0.74 10.63 -2.24
C ASN A 73 0.22 9.68 -3.31
N ASP A 74 0.68 9.81 -4.56
CA ASP A 74 0.28 8.93 -5.65
C ASP A 74 0.89 7.54 -5.51
N SER A 75 2.18 7.40 -5.16
CA SER A 75 2.78 6.09 -4.86
C SER A 75 2.11 5.43 -3.65
N LEU A 76 1.80 6.22 -2.62
CA LEU A 76 1.13 5.76 -1.42
C LEU A 76 -0.28 5.24 -1.73
N PHE A 77 -1.01 5.92 -2.62
CA PHE A 77 -2.31 5.46 -3.10
C PHE A 77 -2.21 4.22 -3.98
N ILE A 78 -1.22 4.13 -4.88
CA ILE A 78 -0.99 2.93 -5.69
C ILE A 78 -0.72 1.72 -4.79
N GLN A 79 0.09 1.90 -3.75
CA GLN A 79 0.36 0.85 -2.76
C GLN A 79 -0.91 0.46 -2.00
N ALA A 80 -1.70 1.42 -1.52
CA ALA A 80 -2.98 1.17 -0.85
C ALA A 80 -3.98 0.42 -1.73
N ALA A 81 -3.96 0.69 -3.05
CA ALA A 81 -4.80 0.04 -4.04
C ALA A 81 -4.37 -1.39 -4.42
N GLY A 82 -3.24 -1.87 -3.87
CA GLY A 82 -2.66 -3.19 -4.18
C GLY A 82 -1.75 -3.20 -5.40
N GLY A 83 -1.26 -2.03 -5.83
CA GLY A 83 -0.35 -1.90 -6.96
C GLY A 83 -1.03 -1.95 -8.33
N PHE A 84 -0.22 -2.24 -9.34
CA PHE A 84 -0.67 -2.38 -10.73
C PHE A 84 -1.17 -3.81 -11.00
N ASP A 85 -2.32 -3.94 -11.67
CA ASP A 85 -2.79 -5.22 -12.18
C ASP A 85 -1.92 -5.72 -13.35
N LYS A 86 -2.14 -6.96 -13.81
CA LYS A 86 -1.42 -7.56 -14.95
C LYS A 86 -1.52 -6.75 -16.26
N LYS A 87 -2.46 -5.80 -16.35
CA LYS A 87 -2.68 -4.90 -17.48
C LYS A 87 -2.15 -3.48 -17.22
N GLY A 88 -1.40 -3.28 -16.13
CA GLY A 88 -0.83 -1.99 -15.75
C GLY A 88 -1.86 -0.99 -15.23
N ARG A 89 -2.98 -1.44 -14.64
CA ARG A 89 -4.05 -0.56 -14.14
C ARG A 89 -4.11 -0.58 -12.63
N VAL A 90 -4.47 0.55 -12.04
CA VAL A 90 -4.66 0.72 -10.60
C VAL A 90 -6.15 0.93 -10.32
N PHE A 91 -6.66 0.28 -9.29
CA PHE A 91 -8.05 0.46 -8.86
C PHE A 91 -8.29 1.93 -8.45
N GLY A 92 -9.42 2.50 -8.84
CA GLY A 92 -9.73 3.92 -8.56
C GLY A 92 -9.21 4.93 -9.59
N TYR A 93 -8.23 4.58 -10.43
CA TYR A 93 -7.67 5.51 -11.43
C TYR A 93 -8.49 5.65 -12.72
N GLY A 94 -9.50 4.80 -12.96
CA GLY A 94 -10.34 4.87 -14.16
C GLY A 94 -9.53 4.88 -15.47
N ALA A 95 -9.92 5.70 -16.47
CA ALA A 95 -9.10 5.81 -17.70
C ALA A 95 -7.87 6.73 -17.57
N ALA A 96 -7.68 7.38 -16.40
CA ALA A 96 -6.42 8.05 -16.11
C ALA A 96 -5.30 7.06 -15.77
N ALA A 97 -5.60 5.77 -15.61
CA ALA A 97 -4.59 4.70 -15.54
C ALA A 97 -3.62 4.71 -16.74
N SER A 98 -4.02 5.24 -17.90
CA SER A 98 -3.12 5.40 -19.06
C SER A 98 -2.02 6.45 -18.87
N ARG A 99 -2.20 7.38 -17.92
CA ARG A 99 -1.21 8.42 -17.53
C ARG A 99 -0.22 7.89 -16.52
N LEU A 100 -0.68 6.96 -15.66
CA LEU A 100 0.19 6.06 -14.92
C LEU A 100 0.76 5.03 -15.90
N LYS A 101 1.58 5.47 -16.86
CA LYS A 101 2.54 4.52 -17.39
C LYS A 101 3.30 4.06 -16.16
N PRO A 102 3.40 2.75 -15.88
CA PRO A 102 4.48 2.32 -14.99
C PRO A 102 5.68 3.04 -15.60
N THR A 103 6.32 3.91 -14.82
CA THR A 103 7.70 4.19 -15.14
C THR A 103 8.23 2.77 -15.21
N LYS A 104 8.60 2.35 -16.42
CA LYS A 104 9.69 1.42 -16.47
C LYS A 104 10.73 2.25 -15.75
N ARG A 105 10.83 2.10 -14.42
CA ARG A 105 12.12 2.02 -13.77
C ARG A 105 12.80 1.09 -14.74
N SER A 106 13.62 1.71 -15.59
CA SER A 106 14.44 0.94 -16.48
C SER A 106 15.00 -0.14 -15.56
N SER A 107 15.00 -1.38 -16.01
CA SER A 107 15.60 -2.47 -15.26
C SER A 107 17.06 -2.17 -14.82
N SER A 108 17.60 -1.01 -15.22
CA SER A 108 18.86 -0.40 -14.77
C SER A 108 18.84 0.34 -13.42
N ASP A 109 17.70 0.68 -12.80
CA ASP A 109 17.67 1.47 -11.54
C ASP A 109 17.15 0.68 -10.32
N ILE A 110 16.90 -0.63 -10.48
CA ILE A 110 16.98 -1.53 -9.34
C ILE A 110 18.47 -1.82 -9.27
N GLU A 111 19.18 -1.31 -8.26
CA GLU A 111 20.51 -1.82 -7.97
C GLU A 111 20.40 -3.33 -7.95
N ASP A 112 21.07 -3.96 -8.91
CA ASP A 112 21.10 -5.41 -9.07
C ASP A 112 21.64 -5.94 -7.76
N VAL A 113 20.73 -6.39 -6.87
CA VAL A 113 21.07 -6.88 -5.54
C VAL A 113 22.09 -7.96 -5.78
N SER A 114 23.33 -7.69 -5.38
CA SER A 114 24.45 -8.54 -5.76
C SER A 114 24.12 -9.97 -5.32
N ALA A 115 24.57 -10.96 -6.10
CA ALA A 115 24.39 -12.36 -5.72
C ALA A 115 24.85 -12.63 -4.27
N ASP A 116 25.83 -11.87 -3.77
CA ASP A 116 26.29 -11.90 -2.38
C ASP A 116 25.27 -11.33 -1.38
N GLU A 117 24.57 -10.25 -1.71
CA GLU A 117 23.52 -9.68 -0.85
C GLU A 117 22.30 -10.59 -0.79
N MET A 118 21.90 -11.18 -1.93
CA MET A 118 20.83 -12.17 -1.94
C MET A 118 21.22 -13.42 -1.15
N LYS A 119 22.50 -13.83 -1.19
CA LYS A 119 23.01 -14.94 -0.38
C LYS A 119 22.99 -14.62 1.12
N LYS A 120 23.40 -13.41 1.51
CA LYS A 120 23.33 -12.94 2.91
C LYS A 120 21.89 -12.88 3.41
N MET A 121 20.98 -12.35 2.60
CA MET A 121 19.56 -12.25 2.95
C MET A 121 18.95 -13.64 3.14
N LYS A 122 19.23 -14.59 2.24
CA LYS A 122 18.79 -15.99 2.38
C LYS A 122 19.36 -16.66 3.64
N ALA A 123 20.63 -16.42 3.95
CA ALA A 123 21.26 -16.95 5.16
C ALA A 123 20.62 -16.37 6.43
N LEU A 124 20.34 -15.06 6.45
CA LEU A 124 19.68 -14.40 7.56
C LEU A 124 18.26 -14.91 7.77
N THR A 125 17.48 -15.07 6.68
CA THR A 125 16.14 -15.65 6.75
C THR A 125 16.18 -17.06 7.31
N ALA A 126 17.11 -17.91 6.82
CA ALA A 126 17.26 -19.27 7.34
C ALA A 126 17.61 -19.29 8.83
N GLN A 127 18.50 -18.40 9.29
CA GLN A 127 18.87 -18.29 10.69
C GLN A 127 17.69 -17.85 11.57
N MET A 128 16.92 -16.84 11.14
CA MET A 128 15.73 -16.39 11.85
C MET A 128 14.65 -17.49 11.93
N THR A 129 14.44 -18.23 10.85
CA THR A 129 13.49 -19.36 10.85
C THR A 129 13.93 -20.44 11.82
N GLN A 130 15.21 -20.79 11.85
CA GLN A 130 15.75 -21.78 12.78
C GLN A 130 15.62 -21.32 14.25
N GLU A 131 15.85 -20.03 14.53
CA GLU A 131 15.69 -19.48 15.87
C GLU A 131 14.22 -19.47 16.33
N GLN A 132 13.28 -19.18 15.42
CA GLN A 132 11.85 -19.28 15.69
C GLN A 132 11.43 -20.71 16.01
N GLU A 133 11.89 -21.70 15.24
CA GLU A 133 11.61 -23.12 15.50
C GLU A 133 12.14 -23.54 16.88
N ARG A 134 13.36 -23.14 17.23
CA ARG A 134 13.94 -23.44 18.55
C ARG A 134 13.14 -22.83 19.69
N MET A 135 12.69 -21.58 19.54
CA MET A 135 11.84 -20.92 20.53
C MET A 135 10.50 -21.64 20.71
N LEU A 136 9.89 -22.09 19.62
CA LEU A 136 8.63 -22.85 19.68
C LEU A 136 8.81 -24.18 20.41
N GLU A 137 9.89 -24.91 20.13
CA GLU A 137 10.20 -26.16 20.84
C GLU A 137 10.45 -25.95 22.33
N GLU A 138 11.14 -24.88 22.70
CA GLU A 138 11.41 -24.53 24.10
C GLU A 138 10.12 -24.14 24.84
N GLN A 139 9.26 -23.36 24.19
CA GLN A 139 7.94 -23.00 24.72
C GLN A 139 7.05 -24.23 24.89
N GLU A 140 7.09 -25.18 23.95
CA GLU A 140 6.33 -26.43 24.04
C GLU A 140 6.84 -27.33 25.18
N LYS A 141 8.16 -27.46 25.36
CA LYS A 141 8.75 -28.19 26.48
C LYS A 141 8.39 -27.58 27.83
N MET A 142 8.43 -26.25 27.94
CA MET A 142 8.04 -25.54 29.17
C MET A 142 6.55 -25.75 29.47
N ARG A 143 5.70 -25.70 28.46
CA ARG A 143 4.26 -26.01 28.59
C ARG A 143 4.02 -27.45 29.05
N GLN A 144 4.77 -28.42 28.53
CA GLN A 144 4.65 -29.82 28.96
C GLN A 144 5.12 -30.03 30.40
N MET A 145 6.18 -29.35 30.83
CA MET A 145 6.64 -29.39 32.24
C MET A 145 5.58 -28.83 33.20
N MET A 146 4.93 -27.71 32.86
CA MET A 146 3.86 -27.14 33.69
C MET A 146 2.55 -27.96 33.72
N ILE A 147 2.40 -28.98 32.87
CA ILE A 147 1.22 -29.87 32.86
C ILE A 147 1.49 -31.16 33.68
N GLN A 148 2.75 -31.46 34.00
CA GLN A 148 3.14 -32.64 34.78
C GLN A 148 3.32 -32.38 36.28
N GLU A 149 3.23 -31.12 36.74
CA GLU A 149 3.07 -30.74 38.15
C GLU A 149 1.59 -30.62 38.53
#